data_AF-A0A1W6CUQ4-F1
#
_entry.id   AF-A0A1W6CUQ4-F1
#
_cell.length_a   1.000
_cell.length_b   1.000
_cell.length_c   1.000
_cell.angle_alpha   90.00
_cell.angle_beta   90.00
_cell.angle_gamma   90.00
#
_symmetry.space_group_name_H-M   'P 1'
#
loop_
_entity.id
_entity.type
_entity.pdbx_description
1 polymer ?
#
loop_
_entity_poly.entity_id
_entity_poly.type
_entity_poly.pdbx_seq_one_letter_code
_entity_poly.pdbx_strand_id
1 'polypeptide(L)'
;MIMVKPINPKGAAPRPEAPRPTLGGNRQESASNRNQAPGIGADLALDLTQIGLDITGLFDPTFVSDGANALISLGRGDLGGAALSVVSILPAGDLVKLGKLGKYADTLGKIVDKVAGNPLLKDSLEQAVGTIAKALDKIPQGMIDQLPASARNNLDRLKDAVARFDKAPGHLLGPRHGTAALAAQRAARGLPPAGAQGDASTVAMIRLRGQDYVGVNSSVQQPRTTITLDRVNAQTRTHAEADAVQQALNGTARKRGGQAEMWVDRDLCRSCGPNGGMRSLARNLGVDELIVHTPSGTQIFKPTR
;
A
#
# COMPACT_ATOMS: atom_id res chain seq x y z
N MET A 1 -22.92 -12.01 -90.82
CA MET A 1 -22.29 -12.97 -91.76
C MET A 1 -20.87 -12.50 -92.00
N ILE A 2 -19.89 -13.42 -92.00
CA ILE A 2 -18.41 -13.23 -92.13
C ILE A 2 -17.76 -12.75 -90.82
N MET A 3 -17.05 -13.53 -89.99
CA MET A 3 -16.07 -14.63 -90.10
C MET A 3 -14.61 -14.16 -90.33
N VAL A 4 -13.73 -14.68 -89.45
CA VAL A 4 -12.26 -14.93 -89.58
C VAL A 4 -11.25 -13.85 -89.12
N LYS A 5 -10.84 -13.93 -87.84
CA LYS A 5 -9.51 -14.35 -87.27
C LYS A 5 -8.22 -14.22 -88.14
N PRO A 6 -7.01 -14.44 -87.58
CA PRO A 6 -6.21 -13.76 -86.55
C PRO A 6 -4.82 -13.36 -87.15
N ILE A 7 -3.80 -13.05 -86.33
CA ILE A 7 -2.40 -13.56 -86.40
C ILE A 7 -1.52 -12.64 -85.50
N ASN A 8 -0.75 -13.28 -84.63
CA ASN A 8 0.30 -12.69 -83.80
C ASN A 8 1.66 -13.20 -84.31
N PRO A 9 2.68 -12.35 -84.52
CA PRO A 9 4.07 -12.79 -84.51
C PRO A 9 4.86 -12.20 -83.35
N LYS A 10 5.50 -13.12 -82.62
CA LYS A 10 6.48 -12.90 -81.56
C LYS A 10 7.70 -12.10 -82.04
N GLY A 11 8.28 -11.30 -81.13
CA GLY A 11 9.74 -11.20 -80.98
C GLY A 11 10.39 -9.82 -81.15
N ALA A 12 10.59 -9.11 -80.04
CA ALA A 12 11.77 -8.26 -79.84
C ALA A 12 12.03 -8.08 -78.33
N ALA A 13 13.26 -8.35 -77.92
CA ALA A 13 13.76 -8.43 -76.54
C ALA A 13 13.83 -7.06 -75.80
N PRO A 14 13.87 -7.05 -74.46
CA PRO A 14 13.60 -5.88 -73.63
C PRO A 14 14.78 -4.89 -73.53
N ARG A 15 14.47 -3.59 -73.47
CA ARG A 15 15.41 -2.50 -73.14
C ARG A 15 15.47 -2.29 -71.62
N PRO A 16 16.63 -1.89 -71.06
CA PRO A 16 16.89 -1.90 -69.62
C PRO A 16 16.03 -0.89 -68.83
N GLU A 17 15.50 -1.38 -67.72
CA GLU A 17 14.67 -0.68 -66.75
C GLU A 17 15.50 0.38 -65.99
N ALA A 18 15.01 1.62 -65.95
CA ALA A 18 15.63 2.70 -65.19
C ALA A 18 15.56 2.41 -63.67
N PRO A 19 16.58 2.81 -62.89
CA PRO A 19 16.70 2.40 -61.48
C PRO A 19 15.58 2.97 -60.62
N ARG A 20 14.90 2.07 -59.90
CA ARG A 20 13.92 2.37 -58.85
C ARG A 20 14.63 2.98 -57.64
N PRO A 21 14.12 4.06 -57.03
CA PRO A 21 14.74 4.62 -55.83
C PRO A 21 14.54 3.67 -54.63
N THR A 22 15.66 3.23 -54.06
CA THR A 22 15.74 2.48 -52.81
C THR A 22 15.54 3.39 -51.60
N LEU A 23 14.81 2.87 -50.62
CA LEU A 23 14.62 3.38 -49.26
C LEU A 23 15.89 3.95 -48.62
N GLY A 24 15.77 5.12 -47.98
CA GLY A 24 16.77 5.63 -47.04
C GLY A 24 16.40 6.99 -46.43
N GLY A 25 16.05 6.99 -45.13
CA GLY A 25 16.41 8.08 -44.22
C GLY A 25 15.35 9.13 -43.84
N ASN A 26 14.67 8.87 -42.71
CA ASN A 26 14.25 9.82 -41.67
C ASN A 26 13.99 11.30 -42.03
N ARG A 27 12.73 11.75 -41.92
CA ARG A 27 12.27 12.74 -40.91
C ARG A 27 10.76 13.02 -41.07
N GLN A 28 9.91 12.25 -40.38
CA GLN A 28 8.55 12.67 -40.03
C GLN A 28 8.26 12.23 -38.60
N GLU A 29 8.82 12.98 -37.64
CA GLU A 29 8.29 13.00 -36.27
C GLU A 29 6.88 13.56 -36.34
N SER A 30 5.92 12.64 -36.41
CA SER A 30 4.50 12.94 -36.37
C SER A 30 4.12 13.33 -34.95
N ALA A 31 3.98 14.64 -34.75
CA ALA A 31 3.35 15.22 -33.59
C ALA A 31 1.84 14.93 -33.61
N SER A 32 1.42 13.75 -33.13
CA SER A 32 0.10 13.55 -32.50
C SER A 32 0.01 12.16 -31.85
N ASN A 33 0.69 11.95 -30.73
CA ASN A 33 0.27 10.89 -29.80
C ASN A 33 0.66 11.23 -28.36
N ARG A 34 -0.04 12.20 -27.79
CA ARG A 34 -0.05 12.48 -26.35
C ARG A 34 -1.51 12.63 -25.95
N ASN A 35 -2.03 11.60 -25.27
CA ASN A 35 -3.27 11.52 -24.49
C ASN A 35 -4.11 10.28 -24.83
N GLN A 36 -3.54 9.09 -24.67
CA GLN A 36 -4.32 7.94 -24.25
C GLN A 36 -3.76 7.48 -22.91
N ALA A 37 -4.57 7.66 -21.86
CA ALA A 37 -4.37 6.96 -20.61
C ALA A 37 -4.22 5.46 -20.92
N PRO A 38 -3.31 4.74 -20.25
CA PRO A 38 -3.23 3.30 -20.44
C PRO A 38 -4.59 2.71 -20.07
N GLY A 39 -5.34 2.27 -21.08
CA GLY A 39 -6.57 1.54 -20.88
C GLY A 39 -6.24 0.32 -20.04
N ILE A 40 -6.96 0.14 -18.94
CA ILE A 40 -6.95 -1.10 -18.17
C ILE A 40 -7.28 -2.19 -19.19
N GLY A 41 -6.29 -3.03 -19.53
CA GLY A 41 -6.46 -4.08 -20.53
C GLY A 41 -7.65 -4.96 -20.16
N ALA A 42 -8.42 -5.41 -21.14
CA ALA A 42 -9.57 -6.28 -20.90
C ALA A 42 -9.19 -7.48 -20.03
N ASP A 43 -7.99 -8.05 -20.21
CA ASP A 43 -7.44 -9.12 -19.38
C ASP A 43 -7.20 -8.70 -17.92
N LEU A 44 -6.68 -7.48 -17.68
CA LEU A 44 -6.49 -6.95 -16.33
C LEU A 44 -7.84 -6.62 -15.66
N ALA A 45 -8.82 -6.13 -16.41
CA ALA A 45 -10.17 -5.89 -15.91
C ALA A 45 -10.89 -7.22 -15.62
N LEU A 46 -10.73 -8.24 -16.46
CA LEU A 46 -11.28 -9.58 -16.26
C LEU A 46 -10.59 -10.28 -15.09
N ASP A 47 -9.27 -10.17 -14.97
CA ASP A 47 -8.50 -10.67 -13.82
C ASP A 47 -8.88 -9.92 -12.55
N LEU A 48 -8.98 -8.59 -12.55
CA LEU A 48 -9.44 -7.81 -11.40
C LEU A 48 -10.90 -8.09 -11.06
N THR A 49 -11.75 -8.37 -12.03
CA THR A 49 -13.16 -8.75 -11.81
C THR A 49 -13.25 -10.17 -11.28
N GLN A 50 -12.47 -11.10 -11.79
CA GLN A 50 -12.43 -12.50 -11.36
C GLN A 50 -11.77 -12.64 -9.98
N ILE A 51 -10.71 -11.87 -9.72
CA ILE A 51 -10.12 -11.71 -8.40
C ILE A 51 -11.08 -10.95 -7.48
N GLY A 52 -11.77 -9.94 -7.98
CA GLY A 52 -12.81 -9.21 -7.26
C GLY A 52 -13.97 -10.12 -6.84
N LEU A 53 -14.40 -11.02 -7.73
CA LEU A 53 -15.39 -12.07 -7.50
C LEU A 53 -14.88 -13.09 -6.46
N ASP A 54 -13.61 -13.54 -6.59
CA ASP A 54 -12.93 -14.40 -5.59
C ASP A 54 -12.83 -13.70 -4.22
N ILE A 55 -12.57 -12.38 -4.19
CA ILE A 55 -12.50 -11.54 -3.00
C ILE A 55 -13.88 -11.39 -2.36
N THR A 56 -14.92 -11.07 -3.13
CA THR A 56 -16.30 -11.03 -2.61
C THR A 56 -16.76 -12.39 -2.08
N GLY A 57 -16.24 -13.50 -2.62
CA GLY A 57 -16.45 -14.85 -2.07
C GLY A 57 -15.62 -15.16 -0.83
N LEU A 58 -14.44 -14.54 -0.68
CA LEU A 58 -13.60 -14.63 0.52
C LEU A 58 -14.13 -13.79 1.68
N PHE A 59 -14.73 -12.65 1.37
CA PHE A 59 -15.41 -11.75 2.29
C PHE A 59 -16.93 -11.95 2.21
N ASP A 60 -17.37 -13.21 2.26
CA ASP A 60 -18.76 -13.57 2.59
C ASP A 60 -19.21 -12.73 3.80
N PRO A 61 -20.45 -12.19 3.81
CA PRO A 61 -20.98 -11.36 4.90
C PRO A 61 -20.64 -11.86 6.30
N THR A 62 -20.42 -13.16 6.53
CA THR A 62 -20.04 -13.75 7.83
C THR A 62 -18.68 -13.30 8.40
N PHE A 63 -17.65 -13.01 7.61
CA PHE A 63 -16.33 -12.65 8.16
C PHE A 63 -16.26 -11.21 8.68
N VAL A 64 -16.94 -10.29 7.98
CA VAL A 64 -17.06 -8.89 8.38
C VAL A 64 -18.27 -8.70 9.29
N SER A 65 -19.37 -9.45 9.17
CA SER A 65 -20.46 -9.34 10.14
C SER A 65 -20.06 -9.86 11.51
N ASP A 66 -19.31 -10.95 11.60
CA ASP A 66 -18.89 -11.51 12.89
C ASP A 66 -17.63 -10.81 13.43
N GLY A 67 -16.74 -10.34 12.55
CA GLY A 67 -15.54 -9.57 12.91
C GLY A 67 -15.79 -8.07 13.16
N ALA A 68 -16.75 -7.45 12.46
CA ALA A 68 -17.10 -6.04 12.64
C ALA A 68 -18.15 -5.82 13.75
N ASN A 69 -19.09 -6.74 13.99
CA ASN A 69 -19.91 -6.68 15.22
C ASN A 69 -19.05 -6.88 16.47
N ALA A 70 -17.99 -7.71 16.39
CA ALA A 70 -16.96 -7.84 17.42
C ALA A 70 -16.16 -6.54 17.65
N LEU A 71 -15.93 -5.74 16.62
CA LEU A 71 -15.24 -4.44 16.68
C LEU A 71 -16.15 -3.27 17.09
N ILE A 72 -17.45 -3.33 16.79
CA ILE A 72 -18.47 -2.33 17.23
C ILE A 72 -18.79 -2.50 18.73
N SER A 73 -18.73 -3.73 19.25
CA SER A 73 -18.84 -4.04 20.69
C SER A 73 -17.70 -3.43 21.53
N LEU A 74 -16.49 -3.31 20.97
CA LEU A 74 -15.33 -2.65 21.59
C LEU A 74 -15.50 -1.14 21.83
N GLY A 75 -16.43 -0.48 21.13
CA GLY A 75 -16.68 0.96 21.23
C GLY A 75 -17.69 1.38 22.31
N ARG A 76 -18.34 0.43 23.01
CA ARG A 76 -19.42 0.73 23.99
C ARG A 76 -19.07 0.47 25.46
N GLY A 77 -17.82 0.13 25.78
CA GLY A 77 -17.35 0.12 27.17
C GLY A 77 -17.83 -1.05 28.04
N ASP A 78 -18.22 -2.18 27.45
CA ASP A 78 -18.47 -3.42 28.19
C ASP A 78 -17.27 -4.36 28.09
N LEU A 79 -16.42 -4.35 29.12
CA LEU A 79 -15.19 -5.14 29.23
C LEU A 79 -15.47 -6.66 29.33
N GLY A 80 -16.73 -7.08 29.53
CA GLY A 80 -17.13 -8.49 29.49
C GLY A 80 -17.22 -9.08 28.09
N GLY A 81 -17.60 -8.30 27.06
CA GLY A 81 -17.89 -8.81 25.71
C GLY A 81 -16.78 -8.64 24.66
N ALA A 82 -15.89 -7.66 24.86
CA ALA A 82 -14.84 -7.29 23.90
C ALA A 82 -13.56 -8.16 24.03
N ALA A 83 -13.25 -8.65 25.22
CA ALA A 83 -12.25 -9.71 25.40
C ALA A 83 -12.78 -11.03 24.84
N LEU A 84 -14.08 -11.30 25.00
CA LEU A 84 -14.83 -12.41 24.40
C LEU A 84 -14.95 -12.34 22.87
N SER A 85 -14.38 -11.36 22.15
CA SER A 85 -14.49 -11.30 20.68
C SER A 85 -13.23 -11.74 19.92
N VAL A 86 -12.04 -11.48 20.47
CA VAL A 86 -10.81 -12.21 20.11
C VAL A 86 -10.79 -13.58 20.81
N VAL A 87 -11.31 -13.63 22.04
CA VAL A 87 -11.75 -14.87 22.68
C VAL A 87 -13.12 -15.30 22.09
N SER A 88 -13.69 -14.78 20.97
CA SER A 88 -14.79 -15.47 20.21
C SER A 88 -14.44 -15.96 18.82
N ILE A 89 -13.23 -15.63 18.40
CA ILE A 89 -12.44 -16.50 17.55
C ILE A 89 -12.05 -17.77 18.35
N LEU A 90 -11.94 -17.72 19.68
CA LEU A 90 -11.89 -18.88 20.59
C LEU A 90 -12.45 -18.65 22.03
N PRO A 91 -13.74 -18.96 22.33
CA PRO A 91 -14.27 -19.15 23.69
C PRO A 91 -14.94 -20.52 23.75
N ALA A 92 -14.37 -21.44 24.51
CA ALA A 92 -14.88 -22.81 24.63
C ALA A 92 -14.66 -23.66 23.36
N GLY A 93 -13.41 -24.09 23.15
CA GLY A 93 -13.13 -25.45 22.68
C GLY A 93 -13.71 -25.90 21.33
N ASP A 94 -14.22 -25.00 20.50
CA ASP A 94 -14.78 -25.39 19.21
C ASP A 94 -13.63 -25.63 18.21
N LEU A 95 -13.12 -26.86 18.22
CA LEU A 95 -12.14 -27.40 17.29
C LEU A 95 -12.49 -27.10 15.81
N VAL A 96 -13.77 -26.88 15.50
CA VAL A 96 -14.24 -26.55 14.14
C VAL A 96 -13.70 -25.19 13.68
N LYS A 97 -13.65 -24.17 14.55
CA LYS A 97 -13.11 -22.84 14.20
C LYS A 97 -11.59 -22.87 14.01
N LEU A 98 -10.88 -23.72 14.76
CA LEU A 98 -9.45 -23.96 14.55
C LEU A 98 -9.14 -24.60 13.20
N GLY A 99 -10.03 -25.46 12.68
CA GLY A 99 -9.92 -26.03 11.34
C GLY A 99 -9.99 -24.98 10.23
N LYS A 100 -10.79 -23.91 10.41
CA LYS A 100 -10.91 -22.83 9.43
C LYS A 100 -9.66 -21.96 9.32
N LEU A 101 -8.82 -21.90 10.35
CA LEU A 101 -7.55 -21.15 10.30
C LEU A 101 -6.66 -21.61 9.14
N GLY A 102 -6.61 -22.91 8.85
CA GLY A 102 -5.88 -23.45 7.71
C GLY A 102 -6.41 -22.91 6.39
N LYS A 103 -7.74 -22.93 6.20
CA LYS A 103 -8.40 -22.37 5.01
C LYS A 103 -8.13 -20.88 4.85
N TYR A 104 -8.12 -20.11 5.94
CA TYR A 104 -7.81 -18.68 5.90
C TYR A 104 -6.35 -18.43 5.51
N ALA A 105 -5.41 -19.19 6.10
CA ALA A 105 -4.00 -19.11 5.74
C ALA A 105 -3.77 -19.47 4.26
N ASP A 106 -4.43 -20.52 3.76
CA ASP A 106 -4.37 -20.92 2.35
C ASP A 106 -4.92 -19.83 1.43
N THR A 107 -6.05 -19.23 1.81
CA THR A 107 -6.70 -18.24 0.97
C THR A 107 -5.96 -16.91 0.94
N LEU A 108 -5.50 -16.43 2.10
CA LEU A 108 -4.63 -15.26 2.15
C LEU A 108 -3.31 -15.53 1.42
N GLY A 109 -2.78 -16.76 1.51
CA GLY A 109 -1.62 -17.19 0.72
C GLY A 109 -1.84 -17.03 -0.79
N LYS A 110 -2.97 -17.50 -1.32
CA LYS A 110 -3.32 -17.33 -2.74
C LYS A 110 -3.46 -15.87 -3.15
N ILE A 111 -4.05 -15.02 -2.29
CA ILE A 111 -4.13 -13.57 -2.53
C ILE A 111 -2.73 -12.98 -2.61
N VAL A 112 -1.88 -13.31 -1.65
CA VAL A 112 -0.49 -12.82 -1.58
C VAL A 112 0.26 -13.14 -2.87
N ASP A 113 0.08 -14.35 -3.40
CA ASP A 113 0.73 -14.79 -4.62
C ASP A 113 0.23 -13.98 -5.84
N LYS A 114 -1.06 -13.61 -5.87
CA LYS A 114 -1.65 -12.76 -6.92
C LYS A 114 -1.23 -11.29 -6.80
N VAL A 115 -1.11 -10.73 -5.59
CA VAL A 115 -0.74 -9.30 -5.41
C VAL A 115 0.72 -9.01 -5.75
N ALA A 116 1.60 -10.01 -5.71
CA ALA A 116 3.02 -9.83 -6.05
C ALA A 116 3.23 -9.26 -7.47
N GLY A 117 2.30 -9.52 -8.39
CA GLY A 117 2.31 -8.98 -9.76
C GLY A 117 1.34 -7.82 -10.01
N ASN A 118 0.55 -7.39 -9.01
CA ASN A 118 -0.51 -6.40 -9.19
C ASN A 118 -0.55 -5.38 -8.04
N PRO A 119 0.14 -4.23 -8.19
CA PRO A 119 0.16 -3.17 -7.19
C PRO A 119 -1.23 -2.58 -6.88
N LEU A 120 -2.11 -2.48 -7.88
CA LEU A 120 -3.47 -1.95 -7.67
C LEU A 120 -4.31 -2.89 -6.79
N LEU A 121 -4.18 -4.20 -7.01
CA LEU A 121 -4.83 -5.19 -6.18
C LEU A 121 -4.29 -5.15 -4.75
N LYS A 122 -2.97 -5.03 -4.60
CA LYS A 122 -2.31 -4.82 -3.31
C LYS A 122 -2.93 -3.63 -2.56
N ASP A 123 -3.06 -2.49 -3.22
CA ASP A 123 -3.65 -1.27 -2.64
C ASP A 123 -5.08 -1.49 -2.17
N SER A 124 -5.91 -2.15 -2.98
CA SER A 124 -7.32 -2.42 -2.67
C SER A 124 -7.52 -3.30 -1.43
N LEU A 125 -6.53 -4.13 -1.10
CA LEU A 125 -6.58 -5.09 0.00
C LEU A 125 -5.83 -4.61 1.25
N GLU A 126 -5.12 -3.48 1.19
CA GLU A 126 -4.24 -3.06 2.29
C GLU A 126 -4.98 -2.86 3.61
N GLN A 127 -6.18 -2.26 3.58
CA GLN A 127 -6.99 -2.02 4.76
C GLN A 127 -7.53 -3.33 5.38
N ALA A 128 -8.02 -4.26 4.55
CA ALA A 128 -8.54 -5.54 5.00
C ALA A 128 -7.43 -6.37 5.67
N VAL A 129 -6.27 -6.48 5.01
CA VAL A 129 -5.11 -7.19 5.57
C VAL A 129 -4.54 -6.46 6.79
N GLY A 130 -4.67 -5.13 6.87
CA GLY A 130 -4.32 -4.33 8.05
C GLY A 130 -5.14 -4.67 9.28
N THR A 131 -6.43 -4.90 9.09
CA THR A 131 -7.34 -5.30 10.16
C THR A 131 -6.98 -6.70 10.68
N ILE A 132 -6.68 -7.64 9.77
CA ILE A 132 -6.21 -8.98 10.11
C ILE A 132 -4.89 -8.89 10.89
N ALA A 133 -3.91 -8.13 10.40
CA ALA A 133 -2.63 -7.94 11.07
C ALA A 133 -2.80 -7.39 12.50
N LYS A 134 -3.67 -6.39 12.68
CA LYS A 134 -3.96 -5.78 13.99
C LYS A 134 -4.63 -6.77 14.95
N ALA A 135 -5.50 -7.65 14.44
CA ALA A 135 -6.07 -8.71 15.24
C ALA A 135 -5.00 -9.73 15.67
N LEU A 136 -4.11 -10.12 14.75
CA LEU A 136 -3.02 -11.07 15.02
C LEU A 136 -2.02 -10.54 16.07
N ASP A 137 -1.67 -9.26 16.01
CA ASP A 137 -0.72 -8.64 16.96
C ASP A 137 -1.30 -8.51 18.38
N LYS A 138 -2.63 -8.52 18.51
CA LYS A 138 -3.30 -8.47 19.82
C LYS A 138 -3.41 -9.83 20.51
N ILE A 139 -3.06 -10.93 19.83
CA ILE A 139 -3.11 -12.27 20.43
C ILE A 139 -1.95 -12.40 21.41
N PRO A 140 -2.20 -12.58 22.72
CA PRO A 140 -1.13 -12.76 23.69
C PRO A 140 -0.36 -14.06 23.43
N GLN A 141 0.96 -14.04 23.61
CA GLN A 141 1.80 -15.22 23.37
C GLN A 141 1.36 -16.43 24.22
N GLY A 142 0.98 -16.20 25.48
CA GLY A 142 0.50 -17.28 26.35
C GLY A 142 -0.78 -17.97 25.85
N MET A 143 -1.62 -17.30 25.05
CA MET A 143 -2.75 -17.96 24.39
C MET A 143 -2.29 -18.82 23.21
N ILE A 144 -1.29 -18.35 22.45
CA ILE A 144 -0.72 -19.10 21.32
C ILE A 144 -0.11 -20.41 21.82
N ASP A 145 0.60 -20.35 22.95
CA ASP A 145 1.28 -21.51 23.53
C ASP A 145 0.31 -22.62 23.98
N GLN A 146 -0.93 -22.25 24.31
CA GLN A 146 -2.00 -23.19 24.69
C GLN A 146 -2.69 -23.84 23.48
N LEU A 147 -2.43 -23.38 22.26
CA LEU A 147 -3.04 -23.94 21.06
C LEU A 147 -2.44 -25.30 20.69
N PRO A 148 -3.24 -26.24 20.14
CA PRO A 148 -2.71 -27.46 19.57
C PRO A 148 -1.75 -27.14 18.42
N ALA A 149 -0.79 -28.01 18.16
CA ALA A 149 0.27 -27.77 17.17
C ALA A 149 -0.28 -27.39 15.79
N SER A 150 -1.36 -28.03 15.34
CA SER A 150 -2.01 -27.73 14.05
C SER A 150 -2.54 -26.29 13.99
N ALA A 151 -3.13 -25.79 15.07
CA ALA A 151 -3.64 -24.43 15.15
C ALA A 151 -2.51 -23.39 15.18
N ARG A 152 -1.43 -23.66 15.93
CA ARG A 152 -0.22 -22.82 15.92
C ARG A 152 0.37 -22.72 14.52
N ASN A 153 0.55 -23.86 13.85
CA ASN A 153 1.07 -23.90 12.48
C ASN A 153 0.19 -23.09 11.52
N ASN A 154 -1.14 -23.18 11.62
CA ASN A 154 -2.04 -22.39 10.76
C ASN A 154 -1.98 -20.89 11.09
N LEU A 155 -1.85 -20.53 12.36
CA LEU A 155 -1.68 -19.14 12.79
C LEU A 155 -0.36 -18.55 12.27
N ASP A 156 0.72 -19.32 12.32
CA ASP A 156 2.02 -18.92 11.81
C ASP A 156 1.98 -18.74 10.30
N ARG A 157 1.36 -19.68 9.56
CA ARG A 157 1.13 -19.53 8.11
C ARG A 157 0.33 -18.27 7.77
N LEU A 158 -0.65 -17.90 8.61
CA LEU A 158 -1.42 -16.68 8.42
C LEU A 158 -0.58 -15.43 8.68
N LYS A 159 0.22 -15.41 9.76
CA LYS A 159 1.18 -14.33 10.04
C LYS A 159 2.20 -14.18 8.91
N ASP A 160 2.68 -15.29 8.38
CA ASP A 160 3.60 -15.32 7.24
C ASP A 160 2.95 -14.78 5.98
N ALA A 161 1.69 -15.15 5.70
CA ALA A 161 0.95 -14.58 4.57
C ALA A 161 0.78 -13.06 4.71
N VAL A 162 0.44 -12.54 5.90
CA VAL A 162 0.41 -11.09 6.18
C VAL A 162 1.78 -10.45 5.97
N ALA A 163 2.86 -11.09 6.41
CA ALA A 163 4.21 -10.56 6.24
C ALA A 163 4.64 -10.52 4.77
N ARG A 164 4.32 -11.57 4.00
CA ARG A 164 4.54 -11.58 2.55
C ARG A 164 3.70 -10.52 1.84
N PHE A 165 2.44 -10.33 2.25
CA PHE A 165 1.59 -9.25 1.76
C PHE A 165 2.23 -7.87 2.03
N ASP A 166 2.77 -7.64 3.22
CA ASP A 166 3.41 -6.35 3.57
C ASP A 166 4.63 -6.05 2.72
N LYS A 167 5.39 -7.08 2.36
CA LYS A 167 6.59 -7.00 1.51
C LYS A 167 6.27 -6.89 0.02
N ALA A 168 5.09 -7.31 -0.42
CA ALA A 168 4.69 -7.17 -1.81
C ALA A 168 4.67 -5.68 -2.21
N PRO A 169 5.21 -5.32 -3.38
CA PRO A 169 5.26 -3.93 -3.82
C PRO A 169 3.84 -3.39 -4.02
N GLY A 170 3.50 -2.30 -3.32
CA GLY A 170 2.28 -1.53 -3.57
C GLY A 170 2.52 -0.42 -4.58
N HIS A 171 1.48 0.34 -4.90
CA HIS A 171 1.66 1.54 -5.71
C HIS A 171 2.26 2.67 -4.85
N LEU A 172 3.35 3.26 -5.32
CA LEU A 172 3.90 4.49 -4.75
C LEU A 172 3.17 5.69 -5.36
N LEU A 173 2.59 6.52 -4.52
CA LEU A 173 1.82 7.71 -4.92
C LEU A 173 2.73 8.87 -5.33
N GLY A 174 3.97 8.87 -4.86
CA GLY A 174 4.98 9.83 -5.22
C GLY A 174 4.76 11.24 -4.64
N PRO A 175 5.67 12.19 -4.94
CA PRO A 175 5.75 13.46 -4.23
C PRO A 175 4.54 14.37 -4.43
N ARG A 176 3.94 14.37 -5.63
CA ARG A 176 2.82 15.28 -5.96
C ARG A 176 1.58 15.01 -5.11
N HIS A 177 1.29 13.74 -4.82
CA HIS A 177 0.11 13.34 -4.07
C HIS A 177 0.07 14.02 -2.70
N GLY A 178 1.14 13.88 -1.92
CA GLY A 178 1.12 14.36 -0.54
C GLY A 178 1.22 15.88 -0.39
N THR A 179 1.80 16.61 -1.35
CA THR A 179 1.84 18.09 -1.25
C THR A 179 0.45 18.73 -1.16
N ALA A 180 -0.50 18.26 -1.98
CA ALA A 180 -1.89 18.71 -1.92
C ALA A 180 -2.59 18.26 -0.62
N ALA A 181 -2.33 17.02 -0.19
CA ALA A 181 -2.90 16.49 1.04
C ALA A 181 -2.43 17.27 2.28
N LEU A 182 -1.14 17.61 2.37
CA LEU A 182 -0.58 18.41 3.47
C LEU A 182 -1.20 19.81 3.52
N ALA A 183 -1.35 20.48 2.36
CA ALA A 183 -2.00 21.79 2.30
C ALA A 183 -3.45 21.74 2.80
N ALA A 184 -4.21 20.71 2.40
CA ALA A 184 -5.56 20.48 2.89
C ALA A 184 -5.60 20.22 4.41
N GLN A 185 -4.65 19.44 4.93
CA GLN A 185 -4.53 19.17 6.37
C GLN A 185 -4.21 20.43 7.18
N ARG A 186 -3.39 21.33 6.64
CA ARG A 186 -3.13 22.63 7.27
C ARG A 186 -4.39 23.48 7.34
N ALA A 187 -5.11 23.60 6.21
CA ALA A 187 -6.37 24.34 6.15
C ALA A 187 -7.42 23.79 7.12
N ALA A 188 -7.58 22.46 7.17
CA ALA A 188 -8.51 21.79 8.08
C ALA A 188 -8.20 22.03 9.57
N ARG A 189 -6.93 22.32 9.89
CA ARG A 189 -6.46 22.59 11.26
C ARG A 189 -6.34 24.08 11.58
N GLY A 190 -6.72 24.96 10.67
CA GLY A 190 -6.55 26.41 10.83
C GLY A 190 -5.08 26.85 10.88
N LEU A 191 -4.15 26.05 10.35
CA LEU A 191 -2.73 26.38 10.28
C LEU A 191 -2.47 27.30 9.08
N PRO A 192 -1.53 28.26 9.18
CA PRO A 192 -1.14 29.10 8.05
C PRO A 192 -0.57 28.23 6.91
N PRO A 193 -0.53 28.69 5.65
CA PRO A 193 0.16 27.97 4.58
C PRO A 193 1.61 27.63 4.96
N ALA A 194 2.11 26.47 4.53
CA ALA A 194 3.47 26.04 4.85
C ALA A 194 4.49 27.07 4.38
N GLY A 195 5.36 27.52 5.29
CA GLY A 195 6.40 28.51 4.99
C GLY A 195 5.93 29.96 4.97
N ALA A 196 4.66 30.24 5.29
CA ALA A 196 4.18 31.61 5.50
C ALA A 196 4.94 32.30 6.66
N GLN A 197 4.96 33.63 6.66
CA GLN A 197 5.58 34.39 7.74
C GLN A 197 4.94 34.04 9.09
N GLY A 198 5.77 33.73 10.09
CA GLY A 198 5.32 33.31 11.43
C GLY A 198 4.83 31.86 11.52
N ASP A 199 4.88 31.09 10.43
CA ASP A 199 4.55 29.67 10.48
C ASP A 199 5.62 28.89 11.26
N ALA A 200 5.23 28.44 12.46
CA ALA A 200 6.03 27.56 13.32
C ALA A 200 5.52 26.11 13.32
N SER A 201 4.59 25.78 12.42
CA SER A 201 3.97 24.46 12.32
C SER A 201 4.57 23.65 11.19
N THR A 202 4.77 22.37 11.47
CA THR A 202 5.13 21.35 10.48
C THR A 202 4.01 20.33 10.44
N VAL A 203 3.61 19.92 9.24
CA VAL A 203 2.69 18.80 9.03
C VAL A 203 3.41 17.70 8.27
N ALA A 204 3.33 16.49 8.81
CA ALA A 204 3.76 15.28 8.14
C ALA A 204 2.55 14.37 7.93
N MET A 205 2.57 13.62 6.85
CA MET A 205 1.57 12.60 6.55
C MET A 205 2.30 11.34 6.15
N ILE A 206 1.95 10.20 6.74
CA ILE A 206 2.45 8.89 6.34
C ILE A 206 1.30 8.04 5.83
N ARG A 207 1.51 7.39 4.69
CA ARG A 207 0.60 6.37 4.19
C ARG A 207 1.08 5.00 4.63
N LEU A 208 0.22 4.29 5.35
CA LEU A 208 0.50 2.94 5.82
C LEU A 208 -0.75 2.08 5.66
N ARG A 209 -0.64 0.99 4.90
CA ARG A 209 -1.74 0.06 4.63
C ARG A 209 -2.99 0.75 4.05
N GLY A 210 -2.78 1.60 3.05
CA GLY A 210 -3.84 2.31 2.33
C GLY A 210 -4.49 3.46 3.10
N GLN A 211 -4.04 3.71 4.33
CA GLN A 211 -4.56 4.75 5.21
C GLN A 211 -3.53 5.85 5.40
N ASP A 212 -4.00 7.10 5.43
CA ASP A 212 -3.16 8.27 5.64
C ASP A 212 -3.24 8.70 7.11
N TYR A 213 -2.09 8.85 7.74
CA TYR A 213 -1.95 9.27 9.13
C TYR A 213 -1.18 10.57 9.19
N VAL A 214 -1.76 11.56 9.85
CA VAL A 214 -1.24 12.93 9.86
C VAL A 214 -0.70 13.26 11.24
N GLY A 215 0.51 13.80 11.26
CA GLY A 215 1.16 14.31 12.46
C GLY A 215 1.52 15.77 12.34
N VAL A 216 1.62 16.44 13.48
CA VAL A 216 2.06 17.84 13.61
C VAL A 216 3.09 17.97 14.71
N ASN A 217 3.90 19.03 14.71
CA ASN A 217 4.88 19.26 15.77
C ASN A 217 4.21 19.51 17.14
N SER A 218 4.86 19.07 18.21
CA SER A 218 4.27 19.01 19.56
C SER A 218 3.83 20.36 20.16
N SER A 219 4.35 21.48 19.64
CA SER A 219 3.98 22.82 20.11
C SER A 219 2.59 23.24 19.67
N VAL A 220 2.02 22.61 18.63
CA VAL A 220 0.67 22.91 18.13
C VAL A 220 -0.35 21.81 18.41
N GLN A 221 0.03 20.78 19.17
CA GLN A 221 -0.85 19.71 19.61
C GLN A 221 -1.56 20.05 20.91
N GLN A 222 -2.87 19.80 20.99
CA GLN A 222 -3.68 19.93 22.19
C GLN A 222 -4.77 18.84 22.22
N PRO A 223 -4.68 17.80 23.06
CA PRO A 223 -3.52 17.42 23.89
C PRO A 223 -2.33 16.94 23.03
N ARG A 224 -1.15 16.82 23.66
CA ARG A 224 0.02 16.23 23.00
C ARG A 224 -0.14 14.73 22.86
N THR A 225 0.28 14.18 21.71
CA THR A 225 0.33 12.74 21.48
C THR A 225 1.40 12.12 22.38
N THR A 226 1.05 11.05 23.10
CA THR A 226 2.04 10.24 23.83
C THR A 226 2.84 9.42 22.84
N ILE A 227 4.13 9.73 22.72
CA ILE A 227 5.04 9.03 21.80
C ILE A 227 5.66 7.82 22.50
N THR A 228 5.32 6.61 22.04
CA THR A 228 5.79 5.31 22.53
C THR A 228 6.89 4.69 21.66
N LEU A 229 7.43 5.45 20.72
CA LEU A 229 8.44 4.96 19.76
C LEU A 229 9.75 4.61 20.45
N ASP A 230 10.37 3.51 20.06
CA ASP A 230 11.61 3.03 20.67
C ASP A 230 12.85 3.55 19.94
N ARG A 231 13.89 3.90 20.71
CA ARG A 231 15.22 4.33 20.22
C ARG A 231 15.13 5.42 19.14
N VAL A 232 14.31 6.44 19.41
CA VAL A 232 14.18 7.67 18.62
C VAL A 232 14.79 8.83 19.41
N ASN A 233 15.61 9.67 18.77
CA ASN A 233 16.23 10.82 19.44
C ASN A 233 15.19 11.82 19.96
N ALA A 234 15.51 12.52 21.05
CA ALA A 234 14.56 13.38 21.77
C ALA A 234 13.92 14.46 20.89
N GLN A 235 14.70 15.07 19.99
CA GLN A 235 14.20 16.11 19.09
C GLN A 235 13.15 15.54 18.13
N THR A 236 13.45 14.41 17.46
CA THR A 236 12.55 13.78 16.49
C THR A 236 11.22 13.39 17.15
N ARG A 237 11.23 12.95 18.41
CA ARG A 237 9.99 12.62 19.16
C ARG A 237 9.00 13.77 19.25
N THR A 238 9.47 15.02 19.14
CA THR A 238 8.61 16.21 19.23
C THR A 238 8.14 16.73 17.87
N HIS A 239 8.62 16.13 16.77
CA HIS A 239 8.37 16.61 15.42
C HIS A 239 7.21 15.87 14.76
N ALA A 240 6.69 16.47 13.68
CA ALA A 240 5.51 15.98 12.98
C ALA A 240 5.69 14.56 12.44
N GLU A 241 6.91 14.19 12.03
CA GLU A 241 7.26 12.88 11.49
C GLU A 241 7.06 11.78 12.54
N ALA A 242 7.47 12.02 13.79
CA ALA A 242 7.27 11.05 14.88
C ALA A 242 5.81 10.97 15.30
N ASP A 243 5.09 12.10 15.32
CA ASP A 243 3.66 12.13 15.59
C ASP A 243 2.91 11.33 14.51
N ALA A 244 3.18 11.55 13.23
CA ALA A 244 2.54 10.81 12.13
C ALA A 244 2.77 9.30 12.23
N VAL A 245 3.99 8.88 12.60
CA VAL A 245 4.30 7.47 12.85
C VAL A 245 3.59 6.92 14.08
N GLN A 246 3.51 7.70 15.16
CA GLN A 246 2.76 7.28 16.34
C GLN A 246 1.26 7.12 16.01
N GLN A 247 0.67 8.05 15.27
CA GLN A 247 -0.71 7.96 14.82
C GLN A 247 -0.95 6.73 13.94
N ALA A 248 -0.01 6.43 13.03
CA ALA A 248 -0.06 5.20 12.24
C ALA A 248 -0.03 3.94 13.11
N LEU A 249 0.87 3.86 14.10
CA LEU A 249 0.95 2.68 14.99
C LEU A 249 -0.23 2.58 15.97
N ASN A 250 -0.88 3.70 16.30
CA ASN A 250 -2.14 3.68 17.05
C ASN A 250 -3.30 3.17 16.16
N GLY A 251 -3.31 3.62 14.90
CA GLY A 251 -4.36 3.34 13.92
C GLY A 251 -4.30 1.93 13.33
N THR A 252 -3.11 1.40 13.06
CA THR A 252 -2.91 0.11 12.39
C THR A 252 -1.79 -0.71 13.04
N ALA A 253 -1.75 -2.02 12.73
CA ALA A 253 -0.61 -2.86 13.04
C ALA A 253 0.67 -2.36 12.38
N ARG A 254 1.79 -2.63 13.04
CA ARG A 254 3.13 -2.47 12.49
C ARG A 254 3.26 -3.32 11.22
N LYS A 255 3.98 -2.81 10.21
CA LYS A 255 4.31 -3.61 9.03
C LYS A 255 5.37 -4.66 9.36
N ARG A 256 5.46 -5.69 8.52
CA ARG A 256 6.47 -6.77 8.59
C ARG A 256 7.37 -6.77 7.35
N GLY A 257 7.89 -5.59 7.01
CA GLY A 257 8.75 -5.31 5.86
C GLY A 257 8.07 -4.38 4.84
N GLY A 258 8.62 -4.35 3.63
CA GLY A 258 8.10 -3.57 2.50
C GLY A 258 8.35 -2.07 2.62
N GLN A 259 7.54 -1.28 1.93
CA GLN A 259 7.69 0.16 1.82
C GLN A 259 6.54 0.92 2.49
N ALA A 260 6.83 2.16 2.90
CA ALA A 260 5.85 3.19 3.24
C ALA A 260 6.31 4.55 2.72
N GLU A 261 5.36 5.42 2.38
CA GLU A 261 5.62 6.79 1.94
C GLU A 261 5.20 7.78 3.02
N MET A 262 6.04 8.80 3.22
CA MET A 262 5.76 9.95 4.08
C MET A 262 5.99 11.23 3.29
N TRP A 263 5.14 12.22 3.51
CA TRP A 263 5.32 13.58 3.02
C TRP A 263 5.46 14.51 4.21
N VAL A 264 6.37 15.46 4.11
CA VAL A 264 6.59 16.49 5.12
C VAL A 264 6.58 17.84 4.41
N ASP A 265 5.86 18.82 4.95
CA ASP A 265 5.71 20.14 4.32
C ASP A 265 6.95 21.05 4.51
N ARG A 266 7.99 20.52 5.15
CA ARG A 266 9.28 21.16 5.40
C ARG A 266 10.41 20.15 5.23
N ASP A 267 11.60 20.65 4.95
CA ASP A 267 12.78 19.80 4.90
C ASP A 267 13.14 19.27 6.30
N LEU A 268 13.62 18.03 6.30
CA LEU A 268 14.02 17.35 7.53
C LEU A 268 15.13 18.12 8.23
N CYS A 269 14.95 18.37 9.52
CA CYS A 269 16.03 18.92 10.34
C CYS A 269 17.19 17.92 10.49
N ARG A 270 18.34 18.40 11.01
CA ARG A 270 19.51 17.55 11.27
C ARG A 270 19.17 16.30 12.11
N SER A 271 18.29 16.45 13.10
CA SER A 271 17.89 15.36 13.99
C SER A 271 16.99 14.31 13.33
N CYS A 272 16.05 14.75 12.47
CA CYS A 272 15.14 13.86 11.74
C CYS A 272 15.87 13.15 10.60
N GLY A 273 16.62 13.88 9.77
CA GLY A 273 17.32 13.29 8.62
C GLY A 273 18.71 12.75 8.99
N PRO A 274 19.78 13.56 8.89
CA PRO A 274 21.17 13.12 9.05
C PRO A 274 21.49 12.32 10.33
N ASN A 275 20.92 12.69 11.47
CA ASN A 275 21.18 11.99 12.75
C ASN A 275 20.32 10.71 12.93
N GLY A 276 19.64 10.26 11.86
CA GLY A 276 18.98 8.97 11.82
C GLY A 276 17.57 8.91 12.43
N GLY A 277 16.91 10.04 12.68
CA GLY A 277 15.51 10.07 13.16
C GLY A 277 14.57 9.25 12.27
N MET A 278 14.57 9.51 10.96
CA MET A 278 13.75 8.79 9.97
C MET A 278 14.09 7.30 9.89
N ARG A 279 15.36 6.92 10.08
CA ARG A 279 15.79 5.52 10.12
C ARG A 279 15.24 4.80 11.36
N SER A 280 15.20 5.50 12.51
CA SER A 280 14.55 4.97 13.72
C SER A 280 13.03 4.89 13.55
N LEU A 281 12.41 5.84 12.84
CA LEU A 281 10.98 5.81 12.53
C LEU A 281 10.64 4.64 11.59
N ALA A 282 11.41 4.42 10.52
CA ALA A 282 11.28 3.27 9.63
C ALA A 282 11.35 1.93 10.39
N ARG A 283 12.30 1.83 11.34
CA ARG A 283 12.38 0.65 12.23
C ARG A 283 11.09 0.49 13.03
N ASN A 284 10.59 1.53 13.70
CA ASN A 284 9.35 1.45 14.50
C ASN A 284 8.13 1.07 13.66
N LEU A 285 8.04 1.54 12.40
CA LEU A 285 6.99 1.12 11.45
C LEU A 285 7.12 -0.33 11.01
N GLY A 286 8.31 -0.92 11.14
CA GLY A 286 8.60 -2.28 10.67
C GLY A 286 8.69 -2.37 9.15
N VAL A 287 9.05 -1.29 8.46
CA VAL A 287 9.25 -1.27 7.01
C VAL A 287 10.73 -1.46 6.66
N ASP A 288 11.00 -2.01 5.48
CA ASP A 288 12.35 -2.14 4.94
C ASP A 288 12.85 -0.79 4.39
N GLU A 289 11.93 0.03 3.87
CA GLU A 289 12.22 1.37 3.36
C GLU A 289 11.10 2.35 3.69
N LEU A 290 11.49 3.51 4.23
CA LEU A 290 10.61 4.66 4.39
C LEU A 290 11.01 5.72 3.36
N ILE A 291 10.13 5.98 2.40
CA ILE A 291 10.32 6.96 1.34
C ILE A 291 9.74 8.28 1.83
N VAL A 292 10.56 9.32 1.94
CA VAL A 292 10.17 10.61 2.49
C VAL A 292 10.27 11.67 1.41
N HIS A 293 9.17 12.37 1.16
CA HIS A 293 9.07 13.49 0.24
C HIS A 293 9.04 14.80 1.04
N THR A 294 9.98 15.68 0.76
CA THR A 294 10.03 17.05 1.30
C THR A 294 10.09 18.06 0.16
N PRO A 295 9.97 19.38 0.41
CA PRO A 295 10.10 20.40 -0.62
C PRO A 295 11.42 20.31 -1.41
N SER A 296 12.53 19.95 -0.76
CA SER A 296 13.84 19.79 -1.43
C SER A 296 14.01 18.45 -2.17
N GLY A 297 13.07 17.52 -2.08
CA GLY A 297 13.10 16.28 -2.87
C GLY A 297 12.72 15.03 -2.09
N THR A 298 13.02 13.87 -2.69
CA THR A 298 12.69 12.56 -2.13
C THR A 298 13.93 11.87 -1.60
N GLN A 299 13.85 11.30 -0.40
CA GLN A 299 14.92 10.53 0.24
C GLN A 299 14.39 9.18 0.71
N ILE A 300 15.22 8.14 0.64
CA ILE A 300 14.86 6.79 1.08
C ILE A 300 15.64 6.45 2.34
N PHE A 301 14.94 6.09 3.41
CA PHE A 301 15.53 5.73 4.69
C PHE A 301 15.33 4.25 4.99
N LYS A 302 16.44 3.53 5.12
CA LYS A 302 16.45 2.15 5.61
C LYS A 302 16.48 2.12 7.14
N PRO A 303 15.80 1.16 7.80
CA PRO A 303 15.77 1.07 9.24
C PRO A 303 17.18 0.91 9.82
N THR A 304 17.40 1.52 10.98
CA THR A 304 18.56 1.17 11.82
C THR A 304 18.47 -0.29 12.25
N ARG A 305 19.63 -0.95 12.36
CA ARG A 305 19.74 -2.28 12.97
C ARG A 305 19.30 -2.25 14.45
#